data_AF-A0A7K6X728-F1
#
_entry.id   AF-A0A7K6X728-F1
#
_cell.length_a   1.000
_cell.length_b   1.000
_cell.length_c   1.000
_cell.angle_alpha   90.00
_cell.angle_beta   90.00
_cell.angle_gamma   90.00
#
_symmetry.space_group_name_H-M   'P 1'
#
loop_
_entity.id
_entity.type
_entity.pdbx_description
1 polymer ?
#
loop_
_entity_poly.entity_id
_entity_poly.type
_entity_poly.pdbx_seq_one_letter_code
_entity_poly.pdbx_strand_id
1 'polypeptide(L)'
;EFMQASWDVEEVQAKGIQHLASFVKDKSEFLFPTAFPYLLTCTEVITLAMKTHTDSLDLQVEGCSLLLEILSQALEQGVMMALDESVASCLLHTVRKHSENEEFLSMLCTLLMMVSASEVAAENLRRVGIIPDLLSILRRFLHNDKLCFSCCAVLWSLAVSEDNADQAVLAGALPVTCAVLQKHLQDGVVAECACSALWALALRGCLNDSDYEPTAALLLDALRMNPERAVLVKNGCLALASLVRLSETAALAILLDSKGSGIELIKDECYLHFNEPGVAEALCLLMNEMVQYGEVMLDMRSQKMEKLLSEIKLQFPFS
;
A
#
# COMPACT_ATOMS: atom_id res chain seq x y z
N GLU A 1 -32.70 7.61 13.50
CA GLU A 1 -33.99 8.33 13.58
C GLU A 1 -33.85 9.84 13.41
N PHE A 2 -33.21 10.58 14.32
CA PHE A 2 -33.08 12.05 14.19
C PHE A 2 -32.44 12.51 12.86
N MET A 3 -31.29 11.95 12.49
CA MET A 3 -30.64 12.24 11.20
C MET A 3 -31.47 11.79 9.99
N GLN A 4 -32.26 10.72 10.10
CA GLN A 4 -33.08 10.21 9.01
C GLN A 4 -34.34 11.06 8.76
N ALA A 5 -34.88 11.67 9.82
CA ALA A 5 -36.08 12.50 9.74
C ALA A 5 -35.83 13.86 9.05
N SER A 6 -34.58 14.34 9.03
CA SER A 6 -34.19 15.59 8.36
C SER A 6 -32.88 15.37 7.60
N TRP A 7 -32.88 14.37 6.73
CA TRP A 7 -31.72 13.94 5.95
C TRP A 7 -31.20 15.05 5.02
N ASP A 8 -32.08 15.94 4.58
CA ASP A 8 -31.82 17.07 3.68
C ASP A 8 -31.31 18.34 4.39
N VAL A 9 -31.25 18.37 5.72
CA VAL A 9 -30.80 19.54 6.48
C VAL A 9 -29.37 19.34 6.96
N GLU A 10 -28.42 20.09 6.37
CA GLU A 10 -26.99 19.99 6.66
C GLU A 10 -26.67 20.14 8.17
N GLU A 11 -27.23 21.17 8.82
CA GLU A 11 -26.99 21.43 10.25
C GLU A 11 -27.46 20.27 11.14
N VAL A 12 -28.54 19.58 10.75
CA VAL A 12 -29.03 18.39 11.45
C VAL A 12 -28.08 17.22 11.26
N GLN A 13 -27.56 17.04 10.05
CA GLN A 13 -26.59 15.98 9.76
C GLN A 13 -25.27 16.22 10.51
N ALA A 14 -24.73 17.43 10.48
CA ALA A 14 -23.50 17.79 11.20
C ALA A 14 -23.63 17.55 12.71
N LYS A 15 -24.71 18.08 13.34
CA LYS A 15 -24.98 17.83 14.77
C LYS A 15 -25.16 16.34 15.07
N GLY A 16 -25.78 15.60 14.16
CA GLY A 16 -25.93 14.15 14.24
C GLY A 16 -24.58 13.42 14.26
N ILE A 17 -23.69 13.75 13.31
CA ILE A 17 -22.33 13.19 13.22
C ILE A 17 -21.52 13.54 14.48
N GLN A 18 -21.57 14.79 14.95
CA GLN A 18 -20.90 15.20 16.18
C GLN A 18 -21.39 14.40 17.40
N HIS A 19 -22.70 14.17 17.49
CA HIS A 19 -23.27 13.36 18.57
C HIS A 19 -22.81 11.89 18.48
N LEU A 20 -22.81 11.30 17.28
CA LEU A 20 -22.26 9.96 17.07
C LEU A 20 -20.77 9.88 17.41
N ALA A 21 -20.00 10.91 17.09
CA ALA A 21 -18.57 10.97 17.45
C ALA A 21 -18.35 10.97 18.97
N SER A 22 -19.17 11.71 19.72
CA SER A 22 -19.12 11.67 21.19
C SER A 22 -19.47 10.27 21.73
N PHE A 23 -20.48 9.63 21.15
CA PHE A 23 -20.90 8.28 21.54
C PHE A 23 -19.83 7.22 21.28
N VAL A 24 -19.16 7.29 20.12
CA VAL A 24 -18.06 6.37 19.74
C VAL A 24 -16.86 6.54 20.68
N LYS A 25 -16.54 7.78 21.08
CA LYS A 25 -15.47 8.04 22.05
C LYS A 25 -15.79 7.54 23.46
N ASP A 26 -17.02 7.75 23.93
CA ASP A 26 -17.40 7.41 25.31
C ASP A 26 -17.59 5.90 25.55
N LYS A 27 -17.88 5.11 24.51
CA LYS A 27 -18.20 3.68 24.63
C LYS A 27 -17.09 2.71 24.19
N SER A 28 -16.00 3.24 23.66
CA SER A 28 -14.86 2.44 23.17
C SER A 28 -14.15 1.66 24.29
N GLU A 29 -14.17 2.16 25.53
CA GLU A 29 -13.39 1.55 26.63
C GLU A 29 -14.01 0.28 27.26
N PHE A 30 -15.32 0.02 27.14
CA PHE A 30 -15.98 -1.01 27.98
C PHE A 30 -16.96 -1.98 27.28
N LEU A 31 -17.40 -1.74 26.04
CA LEU A 31 -18.54 -2.49 25.46
C LEU A 31 -18.39 -2.92 23.98
N PHE A 32 -17.18 -2.89 23.43
CA PHE A 32 -16.94 -3.07 21.99
C PHE A 32 -17.64 -4.29 21.34
N PRO A 33 -17.61 -5.51 21.93
CA PRO A 33 -18.28 -6.67 21.32
C PRO A 33 -19.80 -6.50 21.17
N THR A 34 -20.42 -5.71 22.05
CA THR A 34 -21.86 -5.39 22.01
C THR A 34 -22.17 -4.16 21.18
N ALA A 35 -21.18 -3.28 20.97
CA ALA A 35 -21.31 -2.04 20.19
C ALA A 35 -21.12 -2.27 18.68
N PHE A 36 -20.47 -3.35 18.26
CA PHE A 36 -20.12 -3.62 16.87
C PHE A 36 -21.28 -3.52 15.86
N PRO A 37 -22.49 -4.09 16.11
CA PRO A 37 -23.62 -3.93 15.19
C PRO A 37 -24.07 -2.47 15.04
N TYR A 38 -23.92 -1.68 16.10
CA TYR A 38 -24.25 -0.25 16.08
C TYR A 38 -23.21 0.56 15.30
N LEU A 39 -21.94 0.17 15.32
CA LEU A 39 -20.88 0.81 14.55
C LEU A 39 -21.11 0.65 13.04
N LEU A 40 -21.54 -0.53 12.58
CA LEU A 40 -21.92 -0.73 11.17
C LEU A 40 -23.12 0.13 10.76
N THR A 41 -24.12 0.25 11.64
CA THR A 41 -25.26 1.16 11.38
C THR A 41 -24.81 2.62 11.33
N CYS A 42 -23.81 3.01 12.13
CA CYS A 42 -23.24 4.35 12.09
C CYS A 42 -22.55 4.62 10.75
N THR A 43 -21.78 3.68 10.20
CA THR A 43 -21.10 3.90 8.91
C THR A 43 -22.09 4.13 7.77
N GLU A 44 -23.22 3.42 7.74
CA GLU A 44 -24.29 3.64 6.76
C GLU A 44 -24.91 5.04 6.88
N VAL A 45 -25.25 5.47 8.11
CA VAL A 45 -25.86 6.79 8.35
C VAL A 45 -24.90 7.93 8.02
N ILE A 46 -23.63 7.81 8.40
CA ILE A 46 -22.59 8.80 8.07
C ILE A 46 -22.41 8.88 6.55
N THR A 47 -22.34 7.73 5.88
CA THR A 47 -22.20 7.66 4.42
C THR A 47 -23.39 8.29 3.71
N LEU A 48 -24.61 8.09 4.19
CA LEU A 48 -25.81 8.72 3.62
C LEU A 48 -25.78 10.23 3.78
N ALA A 49 -25.39 10.74 4.95
CA ALA A 49 -25.23 12.16 5.21
C ALA A 49 -24.20 12.78 4.25
N MET A 50 -23.03 12.14 4.12
CA MET A 50 -21.96 12.57 3.21
C MET A 50 -22.40 12.56 1.74
N LYS A 51 -23.18 11.55 1.30
CA LYS A 51 -23.73 11.49 -0.06
C LYS A 51 -24.76 12.58 -0.35
N THR A 52 -25.49 13.03 0.68
CA THR A 52 -26.52 14.05 0.53
C THR A 52 -25.90 15.45 0.47
N HIS A 53 -24.88 15.69 1.30
CA HIS A 53 -24.26 17.01 1.50
C HIS A 53 -22.83 17.05 0.95
N THR A 54 -22.68 16.77 -0.34
CA THR A 54 -21.36 16.63 -0.99
C THR A 54 -20.61 17.96 -1.12
N ASP A 55 -21.35 19.08 -1.15
CA ASP A 55 -20.82 20.44 -1.23
C ASP A 55 -20.29 20.97 0.12
N SER A 56 -20.73 20.42 1.24
CA SER A 56 -20.29 20.84 2.57
C SER A 56 -18.98 20.15 2.95
N LEU A 57 -17.86 20.85 2.77
CA LEU A 57 -16.54 20.35 3.15
C LEU A 57 -16.49 19.97 4.64
N ASP A 58 -17.07 20.80 5.51
CA ASP A 58 -17.08 20.55 6.95
C ASP A 58 -17.78 19.23 7.28
N LEU A 59 -18.93 18.95 6.67
CA LEU A 59 -19.64 17.68 6.86
C LEU A 59 -18.85 16.50 6.30
N GLN A 60 -18.16 16.66 5.16
CA GLN A 60 -17.27 15.61 4.64
C GLN A 60 -16.11 15.33 5.59
N VAL A 61 -15.49 16.38 6.16
CA VAL A 61 -14.40 16.27 7.14
C VAL A 61 -14.89 15.54 8.39
N GLU A 62 -16.01 15.96 8.98
CA GLU A 62 -16.58 15.32 10.16
C GLU A 62 -16.96 13.86 9.91
N GLY A 63 -17.59 13.58 8.76
CA GLY A 63 -17.97 12.23 8.36
C GLY A 63 -16.76 11.31 8.18
N CYS A 64 -15.76 11.73 7.41
CA CYS A 64 -14.52 10.97 7.23
C CYS A 64 -13.75 10.77 8.53
N SER A 65 -13.69 11.80 9.39
CA SER A 65 -13.04 11.72 10.71
C SER A 65 -13.69 10.65 11.58
N LEU A 66 -15.03 10.62 11.62
CA LEU A 66 -15.76 9.64 12.40
C LEU A 66 -15.61 8.22 11.83
N LEU A 67 -15.64 8.05 10.51
CA LEU A 67 -15.38 6.75 9.89
C LEU A 67 -13.96 6.22 10.23
N LEU A 68 -12.96 7.11 10.20
CA LEU A 68 -11.58 6.78 10.55
C LEU A 68 -11.44 6.36 12.02
N GLU A 69 -12.12 7.06 12.92
CA GLU A 69 -12.16 6.72 14.35
C GLU A 69 -12.79 5.34 14.57
N ILE A 70 -13.95 5.07 13.95
CA ILE A 70 -14.64 3.77 14.07
C ILE A 70 -13.74 2.63 13.57
N LEU A 71 -13.06 2.81 12.42
CA LEU A 71 -12.16 1.79 11.86
C LEU A 71 -10.92 1.58 12.74
N SER A 72 -10.38 2.64 13.33
CA SER A 72 -9.23 2.57 14.25
C SER A 72 -9.57 1.76 15.49
N GLN A 73 -10.71 2.04 16.12
CA GLN A 73 -11.17 1.27 17.27
C GLN A 73 -11.46 -0.19 16.90
N ALA A 74 -12.06 -0.44 15.73
CA ALA A 74 -12.27 -1.82 15.26
C ALA A 74 -10.96 -2.59 15.09
N LEU A 75 -9.95 -1.95 14.51
CA LEU A 75 -8.62 -2.54 14.35
C LEU A 75 -7.94 -2.84 15.70
N GLU A 76 -8.00 -1.93 16.67
CA GLU A 76 -7.46 -2.13 18.02
C GLU A 76 -8.08 -3.34 18.72
N GLN A 77 -9.34 -3.65 18.41
CA GLN A 77 -10.08 -4.78 18.96
C GLN A 77 -9.95 -6.06 18.11
N GLY A 78 -9.10 -6.02 17.07
CA GLY A 78 -8.86 -7.15 16.17
C GLY A 78 -10.04 -7.47 15.24
N VAL A 79 -10.97 -6.52 15.06
CA VAL A 79 -12.15 -6.70 14.20
C VAL A 79 -11.95 -5.97 12.88
N MET A 80 -11.98 -6.71 11.78
CA MET A 80 -11.96 -6.15 10.44
C MET A 80 -13.38 -5.81 9.99
N MET A 81 -13.68 -4.53 9.80
CA MET A 81 -14.96 -4.11 9.25
C MET A 81 -14.97 -4.22 7.73
N ALA A 82 -15.89 -5.02 7.20
CA ALA A 82 -16.18 -5.05 5.77
C ALA A 82 -17.16 -3.91 5.44
N LEU A 83 -16.67 -2.89 4.74
CA LEU A 83 -17.51 -1.79 4.27
C LEU A 83 -18.09 -2.14 2.90
N ASP A 84 -19.35 -1.75 2.69
CA ASP A 84 -20.08 -2.05 1.48
C ASP A 84 -19.64 -1.19 0.28
N GLU A 85 -20.16 -1.52 -0.89
CA GLU A 85 -19.94 -0.77 -2.12
C GLU A 85 -20.46 0.67 -2.04
N SER A 86 -21.48 0.90 -1.21
CA SER A 86 -22.09 2.20 -1.04
C SER A 86 -21.11 3.17 -0.37
N VAL A 87 -20.34 2.71 0.61
CA VAL A 87 -19.25 3.46 1.26
C VAL A 87 -18.13 3.72 0.26
N ALA A 88 -17.69 2.69 -0.48
CA ALA A 88 -16.66 2.84 -1.51
C ALA A 88 -17.02 3.90 -2.57
N SER A 89 -18.27 3.88 -3.05
CA SER A 89 -18.79 4.86 -4.00
C SER A 89 -18.86 6.28 -3.41
N CYS A 90 -19.23 6.41 -2.12
CA CYS A 90 -19.21 7.69 -1.42
C CYS A 90 -17.80 8.27 -1.37
N LEU A 91 -16.83 7.49 -0.89
CA LEU A 91 -15.46 7.94 -0.72
C LEU A 91 -14.84 8.33 -2.07
N LEU A 92 -15.11 7.58 -3.14
CA LEU A 92 -14.71 7.93 -4.50
C LEU A 92 -15.28 9.29 -4.94
N HIS A 93 -16.56 9.53 -4.69
CA HIS A 93 -17.19 10.81 -5.02
C HIS A 93 -16.56 11.97 -4.23
N THR A 94 -16.32 11.76 -2.93
CA THR A 94 -15.67 12.73 -2.05
C THR A 94 -14.25 13.05 -2.51
N VAL A 95 -13.45 12.04 -2.91
CA VAL A 95 -12.11 12.22 -3.51
C VAL A 95 -12.18 13.13 -4.74
N ARG A 96 -13.11 12.85 -5.66
CA ARG A 96 -13.26 13.62 -6.91
C ARG A 96 -13.68 15.06 -6.65
N LYS A 97 -14.65 15.25 -5.77
CA LYS A 97 -15.22 16.56 -5.43
C LYS A 97 -14.19 17.48 -4.79
N HIS A 98 -13.38 16.94 -3.87
CA HIS A 98 -12.42 17.70 -3.06
C HIS A 98 -10.97 17.44 -3.46
N SER A 99 -10.72 17.14 -4.74
CA SER A 99 -9.40 16.73 -5.26
C SER A 99 -8.30 17.78 -5.17
N GLU A 100 -8.65 19.03 -4.84
CA GLU A 100 -7.71 20.15 -4.67
C GLU A 100 -7.34 20.41 -3.20
N ASN A 101 -8.07 19.83 -2.25
CA ASN A 101 -7.81 20.03 -0.82
C ASN A 101 -6.83 18.99 -0.29
N GLU A 102 -5.54 19.32 -0.27
CA GLU A 102 -4.46 18.42 0.14
C GLU A 102 -4.61 17.90 1.59
N GLU A 103 -4.99 18.77 2.53
CA GLU A 103 -5.15 18.42 3.94
C GLU A 103 -6.29 17.40 4.11
N PHE A 104 -7.43 17.67 3.47
CA PHE A 104 -8.56 16.76 3.50
C PHE A 104 -8.25 15.43 2.81
N LEU A 105 -7.57 15.47 1.65
CA LEU A 105 -7.13 14.26 0.95
C LEU A 105 -6.18 13.41 1.80
N SER A 106 -5.30 14.03 2.61
CA SER A 106 -4.40 13.31 3.50
C SER A 106 -5.18 12.44 4.51
N MET A 107 -6.27 12.98 5.07
CA MET A 107 -7.16 12.23 5.95
C MET A 107 -7.97 11.18 5.18
N LEU A 108 -8.54 11.55 4.03
CA LEU A 108 -9.36 10.67 3.21
C LEU A 108 -8.58 9.47 2.66
N CYS A 109 -7.33 9.66 2.23
CA CYS A 109 -6.44 8.58 1.80
C CYS A 109 -6.02 7.69 2.98
N THR A 110 -5.85 8.26 4.19
CA THR A 110 -5.63 7.45 5.41
C THR A 110 -6.84 6.57 5.69
N LEU A 111 -8.06 7.11 5.56
CA LEU A 111 -9.30 6.35 5.67
C LEU A 111 -9.35 5.24 4.61
N LEU A 112 -9.12 5.55 3.34
CA LEU A 112 -9.09 4.56 2.25
C LEU A 112 -8.09 3.43 2.51
N MET A 113 -6.91 3.75 3.04
CA MET A 113 -5.91 2.76 3.42
C MET A 113 -6.45 1.79 4.46
N MET A 114 -7.09 2.29 5.52
CA MET A 114 -7.71 1.44 6.54
C MET A 114 -8.86 0.60 5.98
N VAL A 115 -9.69 1.18 5.12
CA VAL A 115 -10.76 0.46 4.43
C VAL A 115 -10.19 -0.67 3.57
N SER A 116 -9.12 -0.42 2.82
CA SER A 116 -8.50 -1.40 1.92
C SER A 116 -7.76 -2.55 2.63
N ALA A 117 -7.68 -2.55 3.97
CA ALA A 117 -7.15 -3.69 4.72
C ALA A 117 -8.10 -4.91 4.70
N SER A 118 -9.39 -4.68 4.44
CA SER A 118 -10.37 -5.73 4.20
C SER A 118 -10.40 -6.10 2.70
N GLU A 119 -10.25 -7.39 2.37
CA GLU A 119 -10.32 -7.86 0.98
C GLU A 119 -11.65 -7.51 0.31
N VAL A 120 -12.77 -7.66 1.03
CA VAL A 120 -14.11 -7.31 0.53
C VAL A 120 -14.21 -5.82 0.20
N ALA A 121 -13.66 -4.96 1.06
CA ALA A 121 -13.70 -3.52 0.84
C ALA A 121 -12.70 -3.09 -0.26
N ALA A 122 -11.53 -3.73 -0.34
CA ALA A 122 -10.58 -3.55 -1.44
C ALA A 122 -11.21 -3.91 -2.79
N GLU A 123 -11.99 -5.00 -2.86
CA GLU A 123 -12.74 -5.37 -4.05
C GLU A 123 -13.81 -4.33 -4.40
N ASN A 124 -14.54 -3.83 -3.41
CA ASN A 124 -15.49 -2.73 -3.62
C ASN A 124 -14.81 -1.46 -4.16
N LEU A 125 -13.63 -1.11 -3.63
CA LEU A 125 -12.82 0.03 -4.09
C LEU A 125 -12.32 -0.17 -5.54
N ARG A 126 -11.91 -1.39 -5.91
CA ARG A 126 -11.56 -1.73 -7.29
C ARG A 126 -12.76 -1.57 -8.22
N ARG A 127 -13.91 -2.12 -7.84
CA ARG A 127 -15.14 -2.12 -8.64
C ARG A 127 -15.67 -0.72 -8.93
N VAL A 128 -15.56 0.20 -7.97
CA VAL A 128 -15.92 1.61 -8.19
C VAL A 128 -14.87 2.38 -9.00
N GLY A 129 -13.69 1.79 -9.23
CA GLY A 129 -12.65 2.35 -10.10
C GLY A 129 -11.84 3.47 -9.45
N ILE A 130 -11.36 3.29 -8.21
CA ILE A 130 -10.62 4.32 -7.47
C ILE A 130 -9.17 4.54 -7.95
N ILE A 131 -8.56 3.56 -8.63
CA ILE A 131 -7.13 3.59 -8.98
C ILE A 131 -6.74 4.86 -9.75
N PRO A 132 -7.44 5.29 -10.83
CA PRO A 132 -7.08 6.51 -11.55
C PRO A 132 -7.07 7.77 -10.68
N ASP A 133 -7.97 7.86 -9.71
CA ASP A 133 -8.07 8.97 -8.77
C ASP A 133 -6.88 8.98 -7.80
N LEU A 134 -6.47 7.81 -7.26
CA LEU A 134 -5.24 7.68 -6.44
C LEU A 134 -4.00 8.10 -7.23
N LEU A 135 -3.88 7.67 -8.48
CA LEU A 135 -2.76 8.07 -9.34
C LEU A 135 -2.76 9.57 -9.64
N SER A 136 -3.93 10.19 -9.75
CA SER A 136 -4.05 11.65 -9.90
C SER A 136 -3.55 12.38 -8.64
N ILE A 137 -3.94 11.91 -7.45
CA ILE A 137 -3.49 12.45 -6.16
C ILE A 137 -1.96 12.34 -6.05
N LEU A 138 -1.40 11.16 -6.29
CA LEU A 138 0.05 10.93 -6.20
C LEU A 138 0.84 11.84 -7.15
N ARG A 139 0.38 12.02 -8.40
CA ARG A 139 1.03 12.92 -9.36
C ARG A 139 0.99 14.38 -8.91
N ARG A 140 -0.11 14.80 -8.28
CA ARG A 140 -0.32 16.19 -7.83
C ARG A 140 0.45 16.51 -6.55
N PHE A 141 0.42 15.59 -5.58
CA PHE A 141 0.94 15.79 -4.23
C PHE A 141 2.14 14.89 -3.93
N LEU A 142 3.01 14.70 -4.92
CA LEU A 142 4.21 13.85 -4.81
C LEU A 142 5.15 14.28 -3.66
N HIS A 143 5.05 15.53 -3.21
CA HIS A 143 5.86 16.08 -2.12
C HIS A 143 5.32 15.73 -0.73
N ASN A 144 4.05 15.32 -0.62
CA ASN A 144 3.40 14.99 0.65
C ASN A 144 3.61 13.50 0.95
N ASP A 145 4.45 13.25 1.95
CA ASP A 145 4.84 11.92 2.44
C ASP A 145 3.64 11.09 2.92
N LYS A 146 2.73 11.69 3.69
CA LYS A 146 1.53 11.02 4.21
C LYS A 146 0.59 10.57 3.10
N LEU A 147 0.34 11.41 2.09
CA LEU A 147 -0.45 11.05 0.92
C LEU A 147 0.22 9.95 0.11
N CYS A 148 1.54 10.06 -0.10
CA CYS A 148 2.31 9.04 -0.81
C CYS A 148 2.24 7.69 -0.11
N PHE A 149 2.48 7.66 1.20
CA PHE A 149 2.35 6.48 2.05
C PHE A 149 0.97 5.84 1.93
N SER A 150 -0.09 6.59 2.22
CA SER A 150 -1.46 6.06 2.22
C SER A 150 -1.90 5.58 0.84
N CYS A 151 -1.60 6.32 -0.22
CA CYS A 151 -1.97 5.92 -1.58
C CYS A 151 -1.20 4.67 -2.04
N CYS A 152 0.10 4.56 -1.76
CA CYS A 152 0.87 3.35 -2.06
C CYS A 152 0.36 2.14 -1.29
N ALA A 153 0.00 2.30 -0.01
CA ALA A 153 -0.60 1.23 0.78
C ALA A 153 -1.95 0.76 0.21
N VAL A 154 -2.82 1.70 -0.21
CA VAL A 154 -4.06 1.34 -0.92
C VAL A 154 -3.74 0.61 -2.22
N LEU A 155 -2.83 1.13 -3.05
CA LEU A 155 -2.44 0.49 -4.31
C LEU A 155 -1.92 -0.94 -4.12
N TRP A 156 -1.11 -1.19 -3.08
CA TRP A 156 -0.70 -2.53 -2.69
C TRP A 156 -1.90 -3.45 -2.43
N SER A 157 -2.82 -3.03 -1.56
CA SER A 157 -4.02 -3.82 -1.23
C SER A 157 -4.92 -4.08 -2.45
N LEU A 158 -5.01 -3.11 -3.36
CA LEU A 158 -5.81 -3.28 -4.58
C LEU A 158 -5.12 -4.22 -5.58
N ALA A 159 -3.79 -4.21 -5.67
CA ALA A 159 -3.03 -4.95 -6.68
C ALA A 159 -2.66 -6.39 -6.26
N VAL A 160 -2.61 -6.70 -4.97
CA VAL A 160 -2.23 -8.05 -4.47
C VAL A 160 -3.31 -9.11 -4.72
N SER A 161 -4.56 -8.71 -4.94
CA SER A 161 -5.65 -9.65 -5.20
C SER A 161 -5.54 -10.30 -6.59
N GLU A 162 -5.89 -11.58 -6.66
CA GLU A 162 -5.85 -12.35 -7.91
C GLU A 162 -6.96 -11.97 -8.91
N ASP A 163 -7.98 -11.24 -8.47
CA ASP A 163 -9.16 -10.90 -9.27
C ASP A 163 -8.82 -10.10 -10.55
N ASN A 164 -9.78 -10.10 -11.49
CA ASN A 164 -9.69 -9.45 -12.81
C ASN A 164 -9.69 -7.91 -12.74
N ALA A 165 -8.89 -7.33 -11.85
CA ALA A 165 -8.57 -5.91 -11.90
C ALA A 165 -8.05 -5.57 -13.30
N ASP A 166 -8.55 -4.47 -13.87
CA ASP A 166 -8.14 -3.99 -15.19
C ASP A 166 -6.62 -3.79 -15.21
N GLN A 167 -5.93 -4.73 -15.87
CA GLN A 167 -4.47 -4.78 -15.92
C GLN A 167 -3.89 -3.53 -16.57
N ALA A 168 -4.61 -2.89 -17.50
CA ALA A 168 -4.18 -1.64 -18.12
C ALA A 168 -4.23 -0.47 -17.13
N VAL A 169 -5.27 -0.42 -16.29
CA VAL A 169 -5.37 0.60 -15.22
C VAL A 169 -4.26 0.41 -14.17
N LEU A 170 -3.99 -0.85 -13.78
CA LEU A 170 -2.89 -1.16 -12.86
C LEU A 170 -1.51 -0.88 -13.47
N ALA A 171 -1.30 -1.15 -14.76
CA ALA A 171 -0.05 -0.79 -15.47
C ALA A 171 0.23 0.72 -15.42
N GLY A 172 -0.82 1.55 -15.45
CA GLY A 172 -0.69 3.00 -15.26
C GLY A 172 -0.15 3.42 -13.89
N ALA A 173 -0.18 2.55 -12.88
CA ALA A 173 0.32 2.82 -11.53
C ALA A 173 1.84 2.71 -11.41
N LEU A 174 2.49 1.88 -12.23
CA LEU A 174 3.93 1.65 -12.18
C LEU A 174 4.76 2.95 -12.24
N PRO A 175 4.66 3.81 -13.27
CA PRO A 175 5.48 5.02 -13.36
C PRO A 175 5.22 6.00 -12.21
N VAL A 176 3.99 6.02 -11.67
CA VAL A 176 3.62 6.89 -10.56
C VAL A 176 4.24 6.40 -9.25
N THR A 177 4.18 5.09 -8.98
CA THR A 177 4.80 4.49 -7.80
C THR A 177 6.33 4.60 -7.86
N CYS A 178 6.94 4.43 -9.03
CA CYS A 178 8.37 4.70 -9.22
C CYS A 178 8.73 6.16 -8.91
N ALA A 179 7.90 7.13 -9.34
CA ALA A 179 8.13 8.53 -9.00
C ALA A 179 8.03 8.80 -7.50
N VAL A 180 7.10 8.15 -6.79
CA VAL A 180 6.99 8.22 -5.32
C VAL A 180 8.26 7.69 -4.66
N LEU A 181 8.68 6.48 -5.03
CA LEU A 181 9.89 5.87 -4.48
C LEU A 181 11.11 6.74 -4.74
N GLN A 182 11.29 7.24 -5.96
CA GLN A 182 12.40 8.11 -6.33
C GLN A 182 12.42 9.41 -5.53
N LYS A 183 11.25 10.03 -5.30
CA LYS A 183 11.15 11.27 -4.53
C LYS A 183 11.47 11.06 -3.05
N HIS A 184 11.05 9.93 -2.49
CA HIS A 184 11.07 9.65 -1.06
C HIS A 184 12.07 8.54 -0.70
N LEU A 185 13.15 8.38 -1.47
CA LEU A 185 14.19 7.37 -1.19
C LEU A 185 14.78 7.44 0.23
N GLN A 186 14.81 8.63 0.84
CA GLN A 186 15.33 8.84 2.20
C GLN A 186 14.27 8.71 3.29
N ASP A 187 12.98 8.72 2.92
CA ASP A 187 11.90 8.43 3.85
C ASP A 187 11.63 6.92 3.80
N GLY A 188 12.27 6.20 4.71
CA GLY A 188 12.16 4.74 4.76
C GLY A 188 10.73 4.22 4.93
N VAL A 189 9.81 5.01 5.50
CA VAL A 189 8.41 4.60 5.67
C VAL A 189 7.67 4.68 4.33
N VAL A 190 7.82 5.78 3.59
CA VAL A 190 7.21 5.94 2.27
C VAL A 190 7.85 4.99 1.26
N ALA A 191 9.18 4.88 1.28
CA ALA A 191 9.93 3.98 0.38
C ALA A 191 9.50 2.51 0.58
N GLU A 192 9.29 2.07 1.81
CA GLU A 192 8.81 0.72 2.13
C GLU A 192 7.43 0.44 1.52
N CYS A 193 6.49 1.37 1.67
CA CYS A 193 5.17 1.26 1.07
C CYS A 193 5.20 1.29 -0.45
N ALA A 194 6.06 2.13 -1.05
CA ALA A 194 6.24 2.17 -2.49
C ALA A 194 6.85 0.87 -3.02
N CYS A 195 7.87 0.30 -2.36
CA CYS A 195 8.42 -1.02 -2.70
C CYS A 195 7.37 -2.13 -2.60
N SER A 196 6.49 -2.08 -1.59
CA SER A 196 5.36 -2.99 -1.46
C SER A 196 4.46 -2.90 -2.70
N ALA A 197 3.98 -1.70 -3.03
CA ALA A 197 3.14 -1.49 -4.22
C ALA A 197 3.83 -1.95 -5.52
N LEU A 198 5.12 -1.66 -5.71
CA LEU A 198 5.89 -2.12 -6.86
C LEU A 198 5.99 -3.65 -6.93
N TRP A 199 6.14 -4.33 -5.78
CA TRP A 199 6.11 -5.79 -5.74
C TRP A 199 4.77 -6.34 -6.24
N ALA A 200 3.63 -5.81 -5.77
CA ALA A 200 2.33 -6.26 -6.26
C ALA A 200 2.17 -6.01 -7.77
N LEU A 201 2.57 -4.84 -8.26
CA LEU A 201 2.51 -4.53 -9.68
C LEU A 201 3.40 -5.47 -10.52
N ALA A 202 4.59 -5.84 -10.01
CA ALA A 202 5.46 -6.82 -10.65
C ALA A 202 4.85 -8.22 -10.67
N LEU A 203 4.22 -8.66 -9.58
CA LEU A 203 3.49 -9.92 -9.52
C LEU A 203 2.34 -9.99 -10.55
N ARG A 204 1.68 -8.85 -10.79
CA ARG A 204 0.60 -8.72 -11.77
C ARG A 204 1.10 -8.56 -13.22
N GLY A 205 2.41 -8.55 -13.45
CA GLY A 205 2.99 -8.37 -14.78
C GLY A 205 2.63 -7.03 -15.41
N CYS A 206 2.48 -5.98 -14.60
CA CYS A 206 2.08 -4.64 -15.03
C CYS A 206 3.22 -3.81 -15.64
N LEU A 207 4.29 -4.46 -16.10
CA LEU A 207 5.49 -3.83 -16.66
C LEU A 207 5.63 -4.14 -18.15
N ASN A 208 6.12 -3.16 -18.91
CA ASN A 208 6.56 -3.36 -20.29
C ASN A 208 8.07 -3.61 -20.32
N ASP A 209 8.58 -4.05 -21.48
CA ASP A 209 10.01 -4.35 -21.68
C ASP A 209 10.94 -3.19 -21.28
N SER A 210 10.51 -1.94 -21.51
CA SER A 210 11.28 -0.73 -21.16
C SER A 210 11.32 -0.42 -19.67
N ASP A 211 10.46 -1.05 -18.87
CA ASP A 211 10.27 -0.70 -17.45
C ASP A 211 11.14 -1.55 -16.51
N TYR A 212 11.58 -2.73 -16.94
CA TYR A 212 12.31 -3.68 -16.10
C TYR A 212 13.65 -3.13 -15.57
N GLU A 213 14.50 -2.63 -16.45
CA GLU A 213 15.82 -2.06 -16.09
C GLU A 213 15.70 -0.87 -15.13
N PRO A 214 14.95 0.20 -15.44
CA PRO A 214 14.87 1.37 -14.56
C PRO A 214 14.19 1.05 -13.23
N THR A 215 13.20 0.15 -13.22
CA THR A 215 12.54 -0.27 -11.97
C THR A 215 13.48 -1.08 -11.09
N ALA A 216 14.25 -2.01 -11.66
CA ALA A 216 15.24 -2.78 -10.94
C ALA A 216 16.32 -1.87 -10.33
N ALA A 217 16.86 -0.92 -11.12
CA ALA A 217 17.84 0.05 -10.63
C ALA A 217 17.29 0.92 -9.47
N LEU A 218 16.03 1.36 -9.56
CA LEU A 218 15.39 2.14 -8.51
C LEU A 218 15.16 1.33 -7.23
N LEU A 219 14.81 0.05 -7.34
CA LEU A 219 14.67 -0.84 -6.18
C LEU A 219 16.02 -1.06 -5.49
N LEU A 220 17.11 -1.24 -6.25
CA LEU A 220 18.47 -1.32 -5.68
C LEU A 220 18.86 -0.02 -4.95
N ASP A 221 18.47 1.13 -5.49
CA ASP A 221 18.66 2.42 -4.81
C ASP A 221 17.89 2.51 -3.50
N ALA A 222 16.66 2.01 -3.46
CA ALA A 222 15.86 1.98 -2.23
C ALA A 222 16.51 1.12 -1.15
N LEU A 223 17.04 -0.05 -1.52
CA LEU A 223 17.78 -0.95 -0.63
C LEU A 223 19.02 -0.26 -0.04
N ARG A 224 19.84 0.39 -0.88
CA ARG A 224 21.04 1.13 -0.44
C ARG A 224 20.74 2.28 0.51
N MET A 225 19.63 2.99 0.29
CA MET A 225 19.27 4.16 1.09
C MET A 225 18.62 3.78 2.42
N ASN A 226 18.06 2.58 2.54
CA ASN A 226 17.33 2.13 3.73
C ASN A 226 17.72 0.70 4.15
N PRO A 227 19.02 0.41 4.35
CA PRO A 227 19.49 -0.95 4.58
C PRO A 227 18.96 -1.53 5.90
N GLU A 228 18.68 -0.71 6.91
CA GLU A 228 18.19 -1.18 8.23
C GLU A 228 16.70 -1.55 8.24
N ARG A 229 15.93 -1.24 7.19
CA ARG A 229 14.47 -1.45 7.15
C ARG A 229 14.14 -2.84 6.58
N ALA A 230 14.05 -3.84 7.45
CA ALA A 230 13.79 -5.24 7.06
C ALA A 230 12.59 -5.42 6.12
N VAL A 231 11.46 -4.74 6.37
CA VAL A 231 10.26 -4.85 5.51
C VAL A 231 10.49 -4.26 4.12
N LEU A 232 11.21 -3.13 4.03
CA LEU A 232 11.61 -2.54 2.75
C LEU A 232 12.53 -3.49 2.00
N VAL A 233 13.54 -4.05 2.67
CA VAL A 233 14.49 -5.00 2.06
C VAL A 233 13.76 -6.22 1.54
N LYS A 234 12.89 -6.81 2.36
CA LYS A 234 12.04 -7.94 1.96
C LYS A 234 11.24 -7.62 0.70
N ASN A 235 10.43 -6.57 0.73
CA ASN A 235 9.51 -6.25 -0.35
C ASN A 235 10.24 -5.78 -1.62
N GLY A 236 11.36 -5.05 -1.46
CA GLY A 236 12.24 -4.67 -2.57
C GLY A 236 12.87 -5.89 -3.24
N CYS A 237 13.34 -6.86 -2.48
CA CYS A 237 13.89 -8.12 -3.02
C CYS A 237 12.81 -8.98 -3.69
N LEU A 238 11.61 -9.05 -3.13
CA LEU A 238 10.48 -9.76 -3.77
C LEU A 238 10.01 -9.09 -5.07
N ALA A 239 10.05 -7.75 -5.11
CA ALA A 239 9.83 -7.00 -6.35
C ALA A 239 10.91 -7.36 -7.38
N LEU A 240 12.20 -7.26 -7.02
CA LEU A 240 13.32 -7.64 -7.90
C LEU A 240 13.19 -9.08 -8.40
N ALA A 241 12.87 -10.04 -7.52
CA ALA A 241 12.69 -11.45 -7.91
C ALA A 241 11.57 -11.60 -8.94
N SER A 242 10.46 -10.88 -8.74
CA SER A 242 9.34 -10.86 -9.68
C SER A 242 9.73 -10.27 -11.02
N LEU A 243 10.57 -9.24 -11.06
CA LEU A 243 11.11 -8.65 -12.29
C LEU A 243 12.05 -9.61 -13.01
N VAL A 244 13.01 -10.21 -12.29
CA VAL A 244 14.01 -11.15 -12.81
C VAL A 244 13.36 -12.40 -13.41
N ARG A 245 12.29 -12.90 -12.77
CA ARG A 245 11.50 -14.02 -13.28
C ARG A 245 10.85 -13.73 -14.65
N LEU A 246 10.51 -12.46 -14.90
CA LEU A 246 9.80 -12.04 -16.12
C LEU A 246 10.74 -11.51 -17.21
N SER A 247 11.94 -11.04 -16.87
CA SER A 247 12.84 -10.41 -17.83
C SER A 247 14.32 -10.57 -17.46
N GLU A 248 15.12 -11.06 -18.42
CA GLU A 248 16.59 -11.09 -18.34
C GLU A 248 17.18 -9.69 -18.13
N THR A 249 16.55 -8.66 -18.69
CA THR A 249 17.00 -7.27 -18.57
C THR A 249 17.03 -6.82 -17.10
N ALA A 250 16.09 -7.29 -16.27
CA ALA A 250 16.11 -7.01 -14.83
C ALA A 250 17.29 -7.70 -14.14
N ALA A 251 17.62 -8.94 -14.53
CA ALA A 251 18.77 -9.67 -13.98
C ALA A 251 20.09 -8.98 -14.34
N LEU A 252 20.22 -8.54 -15.59
CA LEU A 252 21.37 -7.78 -16.07
C LEU A 252 21.47 -6.40 -15.40
N ALA A 253 20.34 -5.74 -15.11
CA ALA A 253 20.34 -4.47 -14.37
C ALA A 253 20.91 -4.62 -12.95
N ILE A 254 20.68 -5.76 -12.29
CA ILE A 254 21.28 -6.06 -10.98
C ILE A 254 22.78 -6.36 -11.13
N LEU A 255 23.16 -7.12 -12.15
CA LEU A 255 24.55 -7.47 -12.41
C LEU A 255 25.41 -6.24 -12.77
N LEU A 256 24.90 -5.40 -13.66
CA LEU A 256 25.57 -4.24 -14.25
C LEU A 256 25.22 -2.93 -13.54
N ASP A 257 24.81 -3.02 -12.28
CA ASP A 257 24.41 -1.87 -11.49
C ASP A 257 25.42 -0.71 -11.59
N SER A 258 24.93 0.47 -11.93
CA SER A 258 25.80 1.65 -12.16
C SER A 258 26.53 2.15 -10.91
N LYS A 259 26.10 1.73 -9.72
CA LYS A 259 26.60 2.18 -8.42
C LYS A 259 27.47 1.15 -7.69
N GLY A 260 27.77 0.02 -8.31
CA GLY A 260 28.54 -1.06 -7.72
C GLY A 260 28.07 -2.41 -8.23
N SER A 261 28.26 -3.46 -7.44
CA SER A 261 27.66 -4.76 -7.74
C SER A 261 26.33 -4.90 -7.01
N GLY A 262 25.22 -5.06 -7.72
CA GLY A 262 23.93 -5.38 -7.11
C GLY A 262 23.94 -6.74 -6.40
N ILE A 263 24.81 -7.66 -6.82
CA ILE A 263 25.04 -8.95 -6.17
C ILE A 263 25.77 -8.77 -4.82
N GLU A 264 26.74 -7.86 -4.76
CA GLU A 264 27.43 -7.52 -3.50
C GLU A 264 26.46 -6.85 -2.52
N LEU A 265 25.60 -5.96 -3.01
CA LEU A 265 24.50 -5.39 -2.23
C LEU A 265 23.60 -6.50 -1.67
N ILE A 266 23.05 -7.38 -2.51
CA ILE A 266 22.21 -8.51 -2.05
C ILE A 266 22.91 -9.35 -0.97
N LYS A 267 24.22 -9.54 -1.09
CA LYS A 267 25.03 -10.26 -0.11
C LYS A 267 25.17 -9.51 1.21
N ASP A 268 25.41 -8.20 1.17
CA ASP A 268 25.49 -7.35 2.36
C ASP A 268 24.15 -7.33 3.10
N GLU A 269 23.04 -7.20 2.39
CA GLU A 269 21.69 -7.26 2.93
C GLU A 269 21.39 -8.62 3.60
N CYS A 270 21.86 -9.73 3.02
CA CYS A 270 21.74 -11.06 3.63
C CYS A 270 22.47 -11.12 4.98
N TYR A 271 23.65 -10.51 5.09
CA TYR A 271 24.39 -10.51 6.35
C TYR A 271 23.77 -9.57 7.38
N LEU A 272 23.28 -8.41 6.94
CA LEU A 272 22.63 -7.44 7.82
C LEU A 272 21.34 -7.99 8.44
N HIS A 273 20.53 -8.67 7.63
CA HIS A 273 19.23 -9.24 8.04
C HIS A 273 19.28 -10.75 8.24
N PHE A 274 20.45 -11.30 8.57
CA PHE A 274 20.65 -12.75 8.67
C PHE A 274 19.63 -13.43 9.60
N ASN A 275 19.19 -12.76 10.67
CA ASN A 275 18.24 -13.32 11.64
C ASN A 275 16.75 -13.10 11.29
N GLU A 276 16.44 -12.44 10.17
CA GLU A 276 15.08 -12.12 9.76
C GLU A 276 14.59 -13.13 8.71
N PRO A 277 13.76 -14.14 9.09
CA PRO A 277 13.41 -15.24 8.19
C PRO A 277 12.71 -14.76 6.91
N GLY A 278 11.83 -13.77 7.02
CA GLY A 278 11.12 -13.23 5.85
C GLY A 278 12.04 -12.50 4.88
N VAL A 279 13.11 -11.87 5.37
CA VAL A 279 14.11 -11.20 4.52
C VAL A 279 15.01 -12.26 3.86
N ALA A 280 15.45 -13.26 4.62
CA ALA A 280 16.23 -14.38 4.10
C ALA A 280 15.49 -15.14 2.99
N GLU A 281 14.20 -15.42 3.17
CA GLU A 281 13.36 -16.06 2.14
C GLU A 281 13.28 -15.21 0.86
N ALA A 282 13.05 -13.90 0.99
CA ALA A 282 12.98 -12.98 -0.15
C ALA A 282 14.30 -12.91 -0.92
N LEU A 283 15.44 -12.84 -0.22
CA LEU A 283 16.76 -12.82 -0.82
C LEU A 283 17.10 -14.16 -1.48
N CYS A 284 16.75 -15.29 -0.87
CA CYS A 284 16.89 -16.62 -1.46
C CYS A 284 16.06 -16.76 -2.73
N LEU A 285 14.81 -16.26 -2.74
CA LEU A 285 13.98 -16.26 -3.94
C LEU A 285 14.63 -15.42 -5.06
N LEU A 286 15.09 -14.22 -4.76
CA LEU A 286 15.79 -13.37 -5.74
C LEU A 286 17.03 -14.08 -6.31
N MET A 287 17.87 -14.65 -5.44
CA MET A 287 19.04 -15.42 -5.86
C MET A 287 18.65 -16.62 -6.74
N ASN A 288 17.56 -17.32 -6.43
CA ASN A 288 17.06 -18.45 -7.21
C ASN A 288 16.57 -18.03 -8.60
N GLU A 289 15.94 -16.86 -8.74
CA GLU A 289 15.55 -16.33 -10.05
C GLU A 289 16.79 -15.87 -10.84
N MET A 290 17.78 -15.26 -10.16
CA MET A 290 19.01 -14.75 -10.79
C MET A 290 19.90 -15.85 -11.38
N VAL A 291 20.03 -17.01 -10.72
CA VAL A 291 20.88 -18.11 -11.20
C VAL A 291 20.39 -18.77 -12.49
N GLN A 292 19.17 -18.47 -12.93
CA GLN A 292 18.65 -18.92 -14.23
C GLN A 292 19.40 -18.27 -15.40
N TYR A 293 20.06 -17.14 -15.16
CA TYR A 293 20.82 -16.40 -16.16
C TYR A 293 22.32 -16.66 -16.04
N GLY A 294 22.94 -17.12 -17.12
CA GLY A 294 24.31 -17.64 -17.11
C GLY A 294 25.37 -16.64 -16.66
N GLU A 295 25.28 -15.38 -17.11
CA GLU A 295 26.22 -14.31 -16.75
C GLU A 295 26.14 -13.98 -15.26
N VAL A 296 24.92 -13.87 -14.74
CA VAL A 296 24.63 -13.60 -13.33
C VAL A 296 25.12 -14.74 -12.45
N MET A 297 24.91 -15.99 -12.85
CA MET A 297 25.40 -17.18 -12.14
C MET A 297 26.93 -17.21 -12.03
N LEU A 298 27.65 -16.81 -13.09
CA LEU A 298 29.12 -16.75 -13.06
C LEU A 298 29.61 -15.71 -12.04
N ASP A 299 28.97 -14.54 -11.99
CA ASP A 299 29.32 -13.50 -11.03
C ASP A 299 29.01 -13.93 -9.59
N MET A 300 27.82 -14.50 -9.33
CA MET A 300 27.45 -15.03 -8.02
C MET A 300 28.43 -16.09 -7.50
N ARG A 301 28.96 -16.94 -8.39
CA ARG A 301 30.03 -17.90 -8.05
C ARG A 301 31.33 -17.18 -7.68
N SER A 302 31.70 -16.16 -8.44
CA SER A 302 32.90 -15.35 -8.17
C SER A 302 32.83 -14.69 -6.77
N GLN A 303 31.64 -14.27 -6.37
CA GLN A 303 31.36 -13.65 -5.07
C GLN A 303 31.15 -14.64 -3.92
N LYS A 304 31.23 -15.95 -4.19
CA LYS A 304 31.09 -17.06 -3.23
C LYS A 304 29.71 -17.13 -2.56
N MET A 305 28.64 -16.80 -3.29
CA MET A 305 27.25 -16.85 -2.79
C MET A 305 26.84 -18.27 -2.32
N GLU A 306 27.47 -19.33 -2.84
CA GLU A 306 27.24 -20.71 -2.39
C GLU A 306 27.49 -20.91 -0.89
N LYS A 307 28.48 -20.22 -0.33
CA LYS A 307 28.79 -20.27 1.10
C LYS A 307 27.68 -19.61 1.92
N LEU A 308 27.21 -18.45 1.46
CA LEU A 308 26.12 -17.71 2.09
C LEU A 308 24.83 -18.53 2.10
N LEU A 309 24.46 -19.14 0.98
CA LEU A 309 23.27 -20.01 0.90
C LEU A 309 23.37 -21.21 1.86
N SER A 310 24.57 -21.77 2.04
CA SER A 310 24.80 -22.83 3.01
C SER A 310 24.65 -22.34 4.46
N GLU A 311 25.12 -21.13 4.77
CA GLU A 311 24.95 -20.48 6.07
C GLU A 311 23.47 -20.22 6.39
N ILE A 312 22.71 -19.69 5.43
CA ILE A 312 21.26 -19.46 5.55
C ILE A 312 20.53 -20.79 5.80
N LYS A 313 20.85 -21.84 5.03
CA LYS A 313 20.23 -23.16 5.17
C LYS A 313 20.49 -23.80 6.55
N LEU A 314 21.67 -23.56 7.14
CA LEU A 314 21.98 -24.04 8.48
C LEU A 314 21.17 -23.31 9.56
N GLN A 315 20.90 -22.03 9.36
CA GLN A 315 20.12 -21.21 10.27
C GLN A 315 18.62 -21.49 10.19
N PHE A 316 18.10 -21.69 8.98
CA PHE A 316 16.70 -21.99 8.71
C PHE A 316 16.53 -23.38 8.07
N PRO A 317 16.74 -24.47 8.81
CA PRO A 317 16.73 -25.83 8.26
C PRO A 317 15.35 -26.34 7.82
N PHE A 318 14.28 -25.59 8.10
CA PHE A 318 12.89 -25.95 7.81
C PHE A 318 12.16 -25.00 6.84
N SER A 319 12.86 -24.01 6.28
CA SER A 319 12.33 -23.12 5.22
C SER A 319 12.83 -23.54 3.84
#